data_AF-A0A3C1NZZ1-F1
#
_entry.id   AF-A0A3C1NZZ1-F1
#
_cell.length_a   1.000
_cell.length_b   1.000
_cell.length_c   1.000
_cell.angle_alpha   90.00
_cell.angle_beta   90.00
_cell.angle_gamma   90.00
#
_symmetry.space_group_name_H-M   'P 1'
#
loop_
_entity.id
_entity.type
_entity.pdbx_description
1 polymer ?
#
loop_
_entity_poly.entity_id
_entity_poly.type
_entity_poly.pdbx_seq_one_letter_code
_entity_poly.pdbx_strand_id
1 'polypeptide(L)'
;WASEERLSDAAYQATTQAFVTASLQGWIHCRDNAEECATLVTANGSKLGASHQLWMMNEVNKLIWPSPAGVGVMNPEAWTRTVDISLGTKNLEGSTVLTAAPAEGAWTDQYAVAANEALTAEGLNTTGDAFAPISVTLNEGGN
;
A
#
# COMPACT_ATOMS: atom_id res chain seq x y z
N TRP A 1 11.20 -0.99 -4.19
CA TRP A 1 12.62 -1.08 -3.81
C TRP A 1 13.27 0.26 -4.11
N ALA A 2 14.10 0.78 -3.20
CA ALA A 2 14.86 2.00 -3.41
C ALA A 2 16.35 1.68 -3.21
N SER A 3 17.22 2.31 -3.98
CA SER A 3 18.67 2.14 -3.83
C SER A 3 19.14 2.95 -2.61
N GLU A 4 19.79 2.29 -1.66
CA GLU A 4 20.32 2.92 -0.44
C GLU A 4 21.33 4.03 -0.77
N GLU A 5 22.24 3.77 -1.73
CA GLU A 5 23.18 4.78 -2.23
C GLU A 5 22.44 6.04 -2.71
N ARG A 6 21.37 5.88 -3.50
CA ARG A 6 20.58 7.01 -3.99
C ARG A 6 19.79 7.69 -2.88
N LEU A 7 19.41 6.97 -1.83
CA LEU A 7 18.75 7.57 -0.67
C LEU A 7 19.68 8.49 0.13
N SER A 8 20.98 8.55 -0.17
CA SER A 8 21.86 9.61 0.36
C SER A 8 21.84 10.91 -0.47
N ASP A 9 21.30 10.88 -1.69
CA ASP A 9 21.20 12.04 -2.58
C ASP A 9 19.93 12.85 -2.31
N ALA A 10 20.09 14.15 -2.03
CA ALA A 10 18.98 15.02 -1.66
C ALA A 10 17.92 15.18 -2.77
N ALA A 11 18.31 15.19 -4.04
CA ALA A 11 17.36 15.30 -5.14
C ALA A 11 16.54 14.02 -5.32
N TYR A 12 17.16 12.87 -5.11
CA TYR A 12 16.46 11.59 -5.09
C TYR A 12 15.50 11.50 -3.90
N GLN A 13 15.91 11.88 -2.68
CA GLN A 13 15.02 11.94 -1.52
C GLN A 13 13.80 12.83 -1.78
N ALA A 14 13.98 14.01 -2.38
CA ALA A 14 12.88 14.90 -2.74
C ALA A 14 11.92 14.25 -3.74
N THR A 15 12.45 13.53 -4.74
CA THR A 15 11.65 12.78 -5.71
C THR A 15 10.89 11.63 -5.03
N THR A 16 11.54 10.91 -4.12
CA THR A 16 10.92 9.85 -3.33
C THR A 16 9.80 10.40 -2.46
N GLN A 17 10.01 11.53 -1.77
CA GLN A 17 8.97 12.18 -0.98
C GLN A 17 7.77 12.57 -1.85
N ALA A 18 7.99 13.21 -3.00
CA ALA A 18 6.91 13.60 -3.91
C ALA A 18 6.13 12.36 -4.41
N PHE A 19 6.84 11.30 -4.81
CA PHE A 19 6.24 10.06 -5.27
C PHE A 19 5.40 9.36 -4.20
N VAL A 20 5.93 9.23 -2.98
CA VAL A 20 5.21 8.61 -1.86
C VAL A 20 3.98 9.44 -1.51
N THR A 21 4.12 10.77 -1.40
CA THR A 21 2.98 11.67 -1.09
C THR A 21 1.86 11.54 -2.12
N ALA A 22 2.19 11.61 -3.42
CA ALA A 22 1.21 11.46 -4.49
C ALA A 22 0.57 10.05 -4.52
N SER A 23 1.34 9.00 -4.24
CA SER A 23 0.82 7.63 -4.17
C SER A 23 -0.20 7.48 -3.03
N LEU A 24 0.12 8.00 -1.84
CA LEU A 24 -0.77 7.94 -0.67
C LEU A 24 -2.02 8.79 -0.87
N GLN A 25 -1.89 9.96 -1.53
CA GLN A 25 -3.05 10.75 -1.95
C GLN A 25 -3.95 9.96 -2.91
N GLY A 26 -3.37 9.23 -3.87
CA GLY A 26 -4.12 8.34 -4.77
C GLY A 26 -4.85 7.21 -4.03
N TRP A 27 -4.23 6.61 -3.01
CA TRP A 27 -4.89 5.61 -2.17
C TRP A 27 -6.07 6.19 -1.39
N ILE A 28 -5.92 7.40 -0.84
CA ILE A 28 -7.02 8.12 -0.19
C ILE A 28 -8.16 8.39 -1.20
N HIS A 29 -7.83 8.86 -2.40
CA HIS A 29 -8.83 9.09 -3.45
C HIS A 29 -9.59 7.80 -3.81
N CYS A 30 -8.88 6.69 -4.00
CA CYS A 30 -9.50 5.42 -4.38
C CYS A 30 -10.27 4.73 -3.26
N ARG A 31 -9.98 5.04 -1.99
CA ARG A 31 -10.85 4.68 -0.87
C ARG A 31 -12.24 5.29 -1.03
N ASP A 32 -12.26 6.60 -1.31
CA ASP A 32 -13.48 7.40 -1.31
C ASP A 32 -14.21 7.32 -2.68
N ASN A 33 -13.50 6.90 -3.74
CA ASN A 33 -13.99 6.85 -5.12
C ASN A 33 -13.69 5.49 -5.79
N ALA A 34 -14.05 4.39 -5.13
CA ALA A 34 -13.71 3.03 -5.59
C ALA A 34 -14.20 2.71 -7.02
N GLU A 35 -15.39 3.16 -7.40
CA GLU A 35 -15.95 2.99 -8.75
C GLU A 35 -15.15 3.72 -9.83
N GLU A 36 -14.74 4.97 -9.53
CA GLU A 36 -13.91 5.76 -10.43
C GLU A 36 -12.55 5.08 -10.63
N CYS A 37 -11.88 4.67 -9.53
CA CYS A 37 -10.58 4.02 -9.63
C CYS A 37 -10.64 2.67 -10.34
N ALA A 38 -11.70 1.88 -10.15
CA ALA A 38 -11.91 0.67 -10.93
C ALA A 38 -12.07 0.98 -12.42
N THR A 39 -12.84 2.01 -12.76
CA THR A 39 -13.03 2.48 -14.14
C THR A 39 -11.72 2.93 -14.78
N LEU A 40 -10.89 3.70 -14.06
CA LEU A 40 -9.58 4.13 -14.52
C LEU A 40 -8.68 2.94 -14.88
N VAL A 41 -8.66 1.90 -14.04
CA VAL A 41 -7.87 0.69 -14.29
C VAL A 41 -8.40 -0.09 -15.50
N THR A 42 -9.72 -0.26 -15.61
CA THR A 42 -10.32 -0.93 -16.77
C THR A 42 -10.04 -0.18 -18.07
N ALA A 43 -10.16 1.15 -18.07
CA ALA A 43 -9.90 2.00 -19.24
C ALA A 43 -8.43 1.96 -19.70
N ASN A 44 -7.49 1.70 -18.78
CA ASN A 44 -6.06 1.55 -19.09
C ASN A 44 -5.66 0.11 -19.49
N GLY A 45 -6.62 -0.73 -19.88
CA GLY A 45 -6.33 -2.03 -20.50
C GLY A 45 -6.24 -3.18 -19.51
N SER A 46 -7.03 -3.15 -18.43
CA SER A 46 -7.13 -4.31 -17.55
C SER A 46 -7.61 -5.57 -18.30
N LYS A 47 -7.01 -6.72 -17.97
CA LYS A 47 -7.47 -8.03 -18.47
C LYS A 47 -8.77 -8.48 -17.80
N LEU A 48 -9.12 -7.94 -16.63
CA LEU A 48 -10.35 -8.27 -15.92
C LEU A 48 -11.42 -7.23 -16.24
N GLY A 49 -12.67 -7.68 -16.31
CA GLY A 49 -13.80 -6.78 -16.54
C GLY A 49 -14.11 -5.85 -15.35
N ALA A 50 -15.01 -4.91 -15.58
CA ALA A 50 -15.36 -3.82 -14.65
C ALA A 50 -15.84 -4.31 -13.27
N SER A 51 -16.75 -5.29 -13.19
CA SER A 51 -17.26 -5.76 -11.89
C SER A 51 -16.18 -6.47 -11.06
N HIS A 52 -15.22 -7.13 -11.71
CA HIS A 52 -14.04 -7.69 -11.02
C HIS A 52 -13.09 -6.61 -10.51
N GLN A 53 -12.81 -5.59 -11.32
CA GLN A 53 -11.95 -4.47 -10.90
C GLN A 53 -12.55 -3.71 -9.71
N LEU A 54 -13.87 -3.47 -9.73
CA LEU A 54 -14.57 -2.83 -8.63
C LEU A 54 -14.52 -3.68 -7.36
N TRP A 55 -14.76 -4.99 -7.49
CA TRP A 55 -14.64 -5.90 -6.37
C TRP A 55 -13.21 -5.90 -5.80
N MET A 56 -12.19 -5.98 -6.64
CA MET A 56 -10.79 -5.93 -6.19
C MET A 56 -10.46 -4.62 -5.47
N MET A 57 -10.88 -3.47 -6.00
CA MET A 57 -10.68 -2.18 -5.35
C MET A 57 -11.34 -2.16 -3.96
N ASN A 58 -12.56 -2.66 -3.85
CA ASN A 58 -13.28 -2.75 -2.59
C ASN A 58 -12.59 -3.69 -1.58
N GLU A 59 -12.12 -4.86 -2.02
CA GLU A 59 -11.41 -5.80 -1.13
C GLU A 59 -10.02 -5.28 -0.71
N VAL A 60 -9.28 -4.65 -1.61
CA VAL A 60 -7.99 -4.03 -1.27
C VAL A 60 -8.19 -2.91 -0.25
N ASN A 61 -9.22 -2.08 -0.40
CA ASN A 61 -9.52 -1.03 0.57
C ASN A 61 -9.77 -1.60 1.98
N LYS A 62 -10.38 -2.78 2.14
CA LYS A 62 -10.55 -3.43 3.45
C LYS A 62 -9.23 -3.85 4.10
N LEU A 63 -8.19 -4.10 3.30
CA LEU A 63 -6.87 -4.48 3.81
C LEU A 63 -6.06 -3.26 4.23
N ILE A 64 -6.33 -2.10 3.63
CA ILE A 64 -5.64 -0.84 3.92
C ILE A 64 -6.34 -0.07 5.05
N TRP A 65 -7.67 -0.05 5.06
CA TRP A 65 -8.45 0.83 5.93
C TRP A 65 -9.22 0.06 7.02
N PRO A 66 -9.26 0.58 8.26
CA PRO A 66 -8.57 1.78 8.74
C PRO A 66 -7.05 1.57 8.91
N SER A 67 -6.29 2.63 8.65
CA SER A 67 -4.85 2.74 8.87
C SER A 67 -4.61 3.69 10.07
N PRO A 68 -4.67 3.22 11.33
CA PRO A 68 -4.65 4.10 12.51
C PRO A 68 -3.33 4.88 12.67
N ALA A 69 -2.22 4.38 12.13
CA ALA A 69 -0.93 5.07 12.11
C ALA A 69 -0.76 6.02 10.91
N GLY A 70 -1.75 6.12 10.03
CA GLY A 70 -1.66 6.76 8.72
C GLY A 70 -1.37 5.76 7.60
N VAL A 71 -1.88 6.05 6.39
CA VAL A 71 -1.71 5.17 5.23
C VAL A 71 -0.23 5.03 4.84
N GLY A 72 0.19 3.79 4.57
CA GLY A 72 1.55 3.48 4.12
C GLY A 72 2.62 3.48 5.23
N VAL A 73 2.25 3.66 6.50
CA VAL A 73 3.16 3.51 7.64
C VAL A 73 3.30 2.03 8.01
N MET A 74 4.52 1.55 8.22
CA MET A 74 4.82 0.18 8.59
C MET A 74 4.25 -0.15 9.97
N ASN A 75 3.64 -1.33 10.08
CA ASN A 75 3.30 -1.90 11.39
C ASN A 75 4.50 -2.70 11.92
N PRO A 76 5.13 -2.29 13.05
CA PRO A 76 6.31 -2.97 13.58
C PRO A 76 6.07 -4.43 13.96
N GLU A 77 4.88 -4.75 14.49
CA GLU A 77 4.51 -6.12 14.85
C GLU A 77 4.35 -7.00 13.61
N ALA A 78 3.73 -6.46 12.56
CA ALA A 78 3.60 -7.16 11.28
C ALA A 78 4.97 -7.37 10.61
N TRP A 79 5.86 -6.39 10.70
CA TRP A 79 7.25 -6.52 10.25
C TRP A 79 7.98 -7.64 11.00
N THR A 80 7.99 -7.60 12.33
CA THR A 80 8.62 -8.65 13.16
C THR A 80 8.07 -10.02 12.83
N ARG A 81 6.73 -10.16 12.77
CA ARG A 81 6.09 -11.42 12.38
C ARG A 81 6.53 -11.90 11.00
N THR A 82 6.65 -10.99 10.04
CA THR A 82 7.08 -11.31 8.67
C THR A 82 8.52 -11.81 8.66
N VAL A 83 9.42 -11.16 9.41
CA VAL A 83 10.81 -11.57 9.55
C VAL A 83 10.91 -12.95 10.21
N ASP A 84 10.18 -13.18 11.31
CA ASP A 84 10.18 -14.45 12.03
C ASP A 84 9.70 -15.60 11.16
N ILE A 85 8.58 -15.42 10.44
CA ILE A 85 8.06 -16.43 9.51
C ILE A 85 9.08 -16.70 8.40
N SER A 86 9.71 -15.66 7.85
CA SER A 86 10.66 -15.78 6.74
C SER A 86 11.96 -16.48 7.15
N LEU A 87 12.39 -16.32 8.40
CA LEU A 87 13.56 -16.99 8.99
C LEU A 87 13.26 -18.42 9.47
N GLY A 88 12.04 -18.68 9.93
CA GLY A 88 11.68 -19.93 10.60
C GLY A 88 10.98 -20.96 9.71
N THR A 89 10.24 -20.51 8.70
CA THR A 89 9.41 -21.41 7.87
C THR A 89 10.25 -22.08 6.80
N LYS A 90 10.26 -23.42 6.82
CA LYS A 90 11.00 -24.24 5.85
C LYS A 90 10.09 -24.68 4.70
N ASN A 91 10.61 -24.62 3.48
CA ASN A 91 10.02 -25.29 2.32
C ASN A 91 10.23 -26.82 2.40
N LEU A 92 9.76 -27.54 1.37
CA LEU A 92 9.86 -29.00 1.30
C LEU A 92 11.33 -29.49 1.31
N GLU A 93 12.25 -28.66 0.84
CA GLU A 93 13.68 -28.92 0.80
C GLU A 93 14.41 -28.47 2.10
N GLY A 94 13.68 -28.01 3.12
CA GLY A 94 14.25 -27.61 4.41
C GLY A 94 14.88 -26.21 4.45
N SER A 95 14.78 -25.43 3.37
CA SER A 95 15.30 -24.07 3.23
C SER A 95 14.29 -23.02 3.67
N THR A 96 14.76 -21.89 4.18
CA THR A 96 13.95 -20.74 4.61
C THR A 96 14.01 -19.62 3.57
N VAL A 97 13.11 -18.64 3.66
CA VAL A 97 13.10 -17.47 2.76
C VAL A 97 14.29 -16.56 3.05
N LEU A 98 14.55 -16.30 4.33
CA LEU A 98 15.71 -15.54 4.79
C LEU A 98 16.69 -16.48 5.49
N THR A 99 17.99 -16.27 5.25
CA THR A 99 19.08 -16.98 5.94
C THR A 99 19.71 -16.16 7.07
N ALA A 100 19.41 -14.87 7.12
CA ALA A 100 19.84 -13.93 8.17
C ALA A 100 18.78 -12.86 8.38
N ALA A 101 18.78 -12.23 9.55
CA ALA A 101 17.90 -11.10 9.84
C ALA A 101 18.13 -9.95 8.85
N PRO A 102 17.09 -9.18 8.48
CA PRO A 102 17.25 -7.99 7.67
C PRO A 102 18.22 -7.00 8.31
N ALA A 103 19.01 -6.31 7.49
CA ALA A 103 19.92 -5.28 7.96
C ALA A 103 19.16 -4.08 8.55
N GLU A 104 19.84 -3.30 9.38
CA GLU A 104 19.38 -1.96 9.74
C GLU A 104 19.14 -1.14 8.47
N GLY A 105 18.04 -0.37 8.43
CA GLY A 105 17.66 0.39 7.23
C GLY A 105 16.95 -0.41 6.13
N ALA A 106 16.65 -1.71 6.33
CA ALA A 106 15.88 -2.52 5.37
C ALA A 106 14.49 -1.95 5.04
N TRP A 107 13.95 -1.08 5.89
CA TRP A 107 12.77 -0.26 5.63
C TRP A 107 12.89 1.09 6.34
N THR A 108 12.09 2.06 5.90
CA THR A 108 11.92 3.37 6.54
C THR A 108 10.52 3.88 6.28
N ASP A 109 9.92 4.52 7.29
CA ASP A 109 8.62 5.21 7.16
C ASP A 109 8.77 6.72 7.02
N GLN A 110 9.99 7.26 6.95
CA GLN A 110 10.21 8.72 6.97
C GLN A 110 9.34 9.47 5.95
N TYR A 111 9.22 8.91 4.74
CA TYR A 111 8.46 9.52 3.65
C TYR A 111 6.96 9.36 3.84
N ALA A 112 6.52 8.22 4.38
CA ALA A 112 5.11 7.96 4.66
C ALA A 112 4.63 8.86 5.80
N VAL A 113 5.39 8.98 6.89
CA VAL A 113 5.08 9.87 8.02
C VAL A 113 4.98 11.32 7.54
N ALA A 114 6.00 11.83 6.84
CA ALA A 114 5.99 13.19 6.31
C ALA A 114 4.83 13.43 5.30
N ALA A 115 4.50 12.43 4.48
CA ALA A 115 3.36 12.52 3.57
C ALA A 115 2.02 12.55 4.32
N ASN A 116 1.84 11.73 5.36
CA ASN A 116 0.62 11.75 6.17
C ASN A 116 0.45 13.10 6.88
N GLU A 117 1.53 13.71 7.38
CA GLU A 117 1.50 15.06 7.96
C GLU A 117 1.07 16.11 6.93
N ALA A 118 1.67 16.11 5.73
CA ALA A 118 1.35 17.04 4.66
C ALA A 118 -0.11 16.89 4.18
N LEU A 119 -0.56 15.66 3.91
CA LEU A 119 -1.91 15.38 3.42
C LEU A 119 -2.97 15.71 4.49
N THR A 120 -2.67 15.47 5.78
CA THR A 120 -3.55 15.87 6.88
C THR A 120 -3.66 17.40 6.97
N ALA A 121 -2.55 18.14 6.78
CA ALA A 121 -2.56 19.59 6.73
C ALA A 121 -3.37 20.15 5.54
N GLU A 122 -3.46 19.40 4.45
CA GLU A 122 -4.35 19.69 3.31
C GLU A 122 -5.82 19.30 3.57
N GLY A 123 -6.14 18.72 4.72
CA GLY A 123 -7.50 18.35 5.12
C GLY A 123 -7.94 16.96 4.66
N LEU A 124 -7.01 16.13 4.18
CA LEU A 124 -7.32 14.75 3.78
C LEU A 124 -7.36 13.81 4.99
N ASN A 125 -8.31 12.88 4.98
CA ASN A 125 -8.36 11.81 5.98
C ASN A 125 -7.33 10.73 5.64
N THR A 126 -6.21 10.74 6.36
CA THR A 126 -5.07 9.85 6.15
C THR A 126 -5.19 8.51 6.89
N THR A 127 -6.15 8.38 7.81
CA THR A 127 -6.35 7.14 8.58
C THR A 127 -7.52 6.31 8.06
N GLY A 128 -8.48 6.91 7.36
CA GLY A 128 -9.66 6.22 6.83
C GLY A 128 -10.49 5.53 7.91
N ASP A 129 -10.52 6.10 9.11
CA ASP A 129 -11.24 5.63 10.29
C ASP A 129 -12.75 5.39 10.05
N ALA A 130 -13.36 6.17 9.16
CA ALA A 130 -14.76 6.04 8.76
C ALA A 130 -14.98 5.14 7.52
N PHE A 131 -13.96 4.44 7.03
CA PHE A 131 -14.10 3.59 5.84
C PHE A 131 -15.16 2.51 6.06
N ALA A 132 -16.08 2.42 5.09
CA ALA A 132 -17.01 1.30 4.98
C ALA A 132 -16.95 0.78 3.53
N PRO A 133 -16.85 -0.54 3.34
CA PRO A 133 -16.87 -1.11 2.00
C PRO A 133 -18.25 -0.93 1.36
N ILE A 134 -18.26 -0.87 0.03
CA ILE A 134 -19.50 -0.86 -0.76
C ILE A 134 -19.97 -2.29 -1.05
N SER A 135 -21.26 -2.44 -1.38
CA SER A 135 -21.79 -3.68 -1.94
C SER A 135 -21.44 -3.75 -3.42
N VAL A 136 -20.78 -4.82 -3.86
CA VAL A 136 -20.39 -5.03 -5.26
C VAL A 136 -21.10 -6.26 -5.81
N THR A 137 -21.82 -6.10 -6.91
CA THR A 137 -22.36 -7.22 -7.68
C THR A 137 -21.31 -7.71 -8.67
N LEU A 138 -20.90 -8.97 -8.53
CA LEU A 138 -20.02 -9.64 -9.49
C LEU A 138 -20.85 -10.18 -10.66
N ASN A 139 -20.42 -9.88 -11.89
CA ASN A 139 -21.02 -10.44 -13.10
C ASN A 139 -20.14 -11.55 -13.67
N GLU A 140 -20.76 -12.52 -14.34
CA GLU A 140 -20.03 -13.60 -15.01
C GLU A 140 -19.03 -13.01 -16.04
N GLY A 141 -17.77 -13.47 -15.96
CA GLY A 141 -16.68 -12.94 -16.79
C GLY A 141 -16.18 -11.54 -16.39
N GLY A 142 -16.76 -10.93 -15.36
CA GLY A 142 -16.39 -9.61 -14.85
C GLY A 142 -16.99 -8.42 -15.61
N ASN A 143 -17.93 -8.65 -16.54
CA ASN A 143 -18.53 -7.58 -17.35
C ASN A 143 -19.35 -6.58 -16.52
#